data_AF-A0A9Q4XMN7-F1
#
_entry.id   AF-A0A9Q4XMN7-F1
#
_cell.length_a   1.000
_cell.length_b   1.000
_cell.length_c   1.000
_cell.angle_alpha   90.00
_cell.angle_beta   90.00
_cell.angle_gamma   90.00
#
_symmetry.space_group_name_H-M   'P 1'
#
loop_
_entity.id
_entity.type
_entity.pdbx_description
1 polymer ?
#
loop_
_entity_poly.entity_id
_entity_poly.type
_entity_poly.pdbx_seq_one_letter_code
_entity_poly.pdbx_strand_id
1 'polypeptide(L)'
;MMIDNAELNILRLLASQKEVNWTWYNLDRAMARRNMEGVGNVARLVHHLYEAGLVDIIPANPPGMDYYSVSESGIKYLAALHQQNAAPNN
;
A
#
# COMPACT_ATOMS: atom_id res chain seq x y z
N MET A 1 9.81 -11.08 -4.90
CA MET A 1 9.17 -11.24 -3.58
C MET A 1 7.66 -11.34 -3.81
N MET A 2 6.98 -12.30 -3.18
CA MET A 2 5.51 -12.35 -3.23
C MET A 2 5.01 -11.48 -2.07
N ILE A 3 4.21 -10.45 -2.37
CA ILE A 3 3.62 -9.61 -1.31
C ILE A 3 2.47 -10.36 -0.65
N ASP A 4 2.29 -10.15 0.65
CA ASP A 4 1.19 -10.77 1.40
C ASP A 4 -0.13 -10.00 1.28
N ASN A 5 -1.20 -10.52 1.88
CA ASN A 5 -2.52 -9.91 1.81
C ASN A 5 -2.61 -8.56 2.55
N ALA A 6 -1.84 -8.37 3.63
CA ALA A 6 -1.79 -7.12 4.36
C ALA A 6 -1.06 -6.03 3.56
N GLU A 7 0.06 -6.38 2.92
CA GLU A 7 0.79 -5.53 1.99
C GLU A 7 -0.07 -5.17 0.76
N LEU A 8 -0.80 -6.13 0.20
CA LEU A 8 -1.72 -5.87 -0.91
C LEU A 8 -2.88 -4.94 -0.52
N ASN A 9 -3.41 -5.07 0.70
CA ASN A 9 -4.44 -4.16 1.22
C ASN A 9 -3.93 -2.73 1.33
N ILE A 10 -2.73 -2.54 1.85
CA ILE A 10 -2.05 -1.24 1.89
C ILE A 10 -1.89 -0.67 0.49
N LEU A 11 -1.33 -1.46 -0.44
CA LEU A 11 -1.07 -1.02 -1.82
C LEU A 11 -2.36 -0.56 -2.53
N ARG A 12 -3.46 -1.31 -2.37
CA ARG A 12 -4.78 -0.95 -2.90
C ARG A 12 -5.34 0.32 -2.27
N LEU A 13 -5.17 0.48 -0.96
CA LEU A 13 -5.69 1.64 -0.24
C LEU A 13 -4.96 2.93 -0.67
N LEU A 14 -3.63 2.88 -0.78
CA LEU A 14 -2.82 3.98 -1.31
C LEU A 14 -3.25 4.35 -2.74
N ALA A 15 -3.43 3.35 -3.61
CA ALA A 15 -3.85 3.58 -4.99
C ALA A 15 -5.28 4.14 -5.13
N SER A 16 -6.16 3.85 -4.17
CA SER A 16 -7.58 4.26 -4.22
C SER A 16 -7.82 5.75 -3.89
N GLN A 17 -6.87 6.41 -3.20
CA GLN A 17 -7.03 7.79 -2.74
C GLN A 17 -5.73 8.59 -2.94
N LYS A 18 -5.48 9.00 -4.18
CA LYS A 18 -4.22 9.67 -4.60
C LYS A 18 -3.99 11.06 -4.00
N GLU A 19 -5.05 11.71 -3.51
CA GLU A 19 -4.99 13.06 -2.93
C GLU A 19 -4.77 13.06 -1.42
N VAL A 20 -4.76 11.87 -0.79
CA VAL A 20 -4.55 11.75 0.66
C VAL A 20 -3.06 11.61 0.95
N ASN A 21 -2.56 12.50 1.81
CA ASN A 21 -1.24 12.37 2.40
C ASN A 21 -1.26 11.23 3.45
N TRP A 22 -1.10 10.00 3.00
CA TRP A 22 -1.11 8.81 3.85
C TRP A 22 0.13 8.76 4.72
N THR A 23 -0.03 8.81 6.04
CA THR A 23 1.00 8.47 7.02
C THR A 23 0.73 7.08 7.57
N TRP A 24 1.68 6.49 8.30
CA TRP A 24 1.42 5.22 8.99
C TRP A 24 0.16 5.30 9.88
N TYR A 25 -0.06 6.45 10.52
CA TYR A 25 -1.15 6.62 11.48
C TYR A 25 -2.52 6.65 10.80
N ASN A 26 -2.71 7.50 9.79
CA ASN A 26 -4.02 7.59 9.14
C ASN A 26 -4.33 6.35 8.28
N LEU A 27 -3.30 5.70 7.75
CA LEU A 27 -3.41 4.43 7.02
C LEU A 27 -3.82 3.28 7.96
N ASP A 28 -3.19 3.17 9.12
CA ASP A 28 -3.54 2.19 10.15
C ASP A 28 -4.99 2.33 10.63
N ARG A 29 -5.41 3.58 10.90
CA ARG A 29 -6.81 3.91 11.25
C ARG A 29 -7.79 3.54 10.13
N ALA A 30 -7.39 3.75 8.88
CA ALA A 30 -8.18 3.44 7.70
C ALA A 30 -8.31 1.93 7.46
N MET A 31 -7.27 1.15 7.79
CA MET A 31 -7.29 -0.31 7.78
C MET A 31 -8.16 -0.87 8.92
N ALA A 32 -8.00 -0.35 10.14
CA ALA A 32 -8.79 -0.76 11.30
C ALA A 32 -10.30 -0.54 11.09
N ARG A 33 -10.69 0.61 10.53
CA ARG A 33 -12.09 0.90 10.18
C ARG A 33 -12.69 -0.05 9.14
N ARG A 34 -11.85 -0.68 8.32
CA ARG A 34 -12.24 -1.62 7.27
C ARG A 34 -12.04 -3.09 7.67
N ASN A 35 -11.65 -3.35 8.93
CA ASN A 35 -11.32 -4.68 9.44
C ASN A 35 -10.28 -5.42 8.56
N MET A 36 -9.26 -4.70 8.10
CA MET A 36 -8.17 -5.24 7.27
C MET A 36 -7.08 -5.87 8.13
N GLU A 37 -6.41 -6.90 7.60
CA GLU A 37 -5.20 -7.47 8.19
C GLU A 37 -4.04 -6.47 8.16
N GLY A 38 -3.12 -6.57 9.12
CA GLY A 38 -1.90 -5.74 9.16
C GLY A 38 -1.97 -4.49 10.05
N VAL A 39 -3.10 -4.24 10.72
CA VAL A 39 -3.23 -3.18 11.74
C VAL A 39 -2.15 -3.33 12.82
N GLY A 40 -1.58 -2.22 13.25
CA GLY A 40 -0.44 -2.13 14.18
C GLY A 40 0.93 -2.36 13.53
N ASN A 41 0.99 -2.81 12.27
CA ASN A 41 2.23 -3.16 11.58
C ASN A 41 2.50 -2.32 10.31
N VAL A 42 1.71 -1.27 10.08
CA VAL A 42 1.72 -0.51 8.81
C VAL A 42 3.10 -0.03 8.39
N ALA A 43 3.88 0.55 9.29
CA ALA A 43 5.21 1.06 8.94
C ALA A 43 6.15 -0.06 8.43
N ARG A 44 6.11 -1.24 9.06
CA ARG A 44 6.89 -2.41 8.62
C ARG A 44 6.43 -2.93 7.26
N LEU A 45 5.12 -3.05 7.06
CA LEU A 45 4.54 -3.53 5.80
C LEU A 45 4.81 -2.56 4.64
N VAL A 46 4.72 -1.25 4.89
CA VAL A 46 5.09 -0.22 3.91
C VAL A 46 6.57 -0.28 3.58
N HIS A 47 7.44 -0.54 4.56
CA HIS A 47 8.87 -0.68 4.30
C HIS A 47 9.17 -1.86 3.36
N HIS A 48 8.52 -3.02 3.56
CA HIS A 48 8.66 -4.15 2.63
C HIS A 48 8.17 -3.80 1.21
N LEU A 49 7.04 -3.09 1.10
CA LEU A 49 6.53 -2.62 -0.20
C LEU A 49 7.49 -1.63 -0.87
N TYR A 50 8.16 -0.79 -0.08
CA TYR A 50 9.20 0.12 -0.55
C TYR A 50 10.43 -0.64 -1.05
N GLU A 51 10.91 -1.64 -0.30
CA GLU A 51 12.01 -2.53 -0.75
C GLU A 51 11.64 -3.30 -2.02
N ALA A 52 10.36 -3.67 -2.18
CA ALA A 52 9.83 -4.26 -3.40
C ALA A 52 9.63 -3.25 -4.56
N GLY A 53 9.87 -1.96 -4.31
CA GLY A 53 9.74 -0.87 -5.28
C GLY A 53 8.29 -0.47 -5.60
N LEU A 54 7.30 -0.95 -4.84
CA LEU A 54 5.86 -0.78 -5.11
C LEU A 54 5.26 0.48 -4.45
N VAL A 55 5.94 1.03 -3.45
CA VAL A 55 5.54 2.23 -2.71
C VAL A 55 6.73 3.16 -2.59
N ASP A 56 6.48 4.46 -2.69
CA ASP A 56 7.45 5.51 -2.38
C ASP A 56 7.21 6.05 -0.97
N ILE A 57 8.29 6.30 -0.23
CA ILE A 57 8.28 6.98 1.06
C ILE A 57 8.76 8.41 0.85
N ILE A 58 7.90 9.37 1.12
CA ILE A 58 8.14 10.80 0.97
C ILE A 58 8.43 11.37 2.36
N PRO A 59 9.67 11.80 2.64
CA PRO A 59 10.03 12.34 3.95
C PRO A 59 9.15 13.52 4.35
N ALA A 60 8.61 13.50 5.56
CA ALA A 60 7.86 14.61 6.13
C ALA A 60 8.74 15.49 7.03
N ASN A 61 8.31 16.75 7.21
CA ASN A 61 8.87 17.65 8.21
C ASN A 61 7.75 18.11 9.15
N PRO A 62 7.79 17.78 10.46
CA PRO A 62 8.87 17.10 11.19
C PRO A 62 9.01 15.60 10.90
N PRO A 63 10.17 14.98 11.21
CA PRO A 63 10.42 13.56 10.99
C PRO A 63 9.45 12.63 11.74
N GLY A 64 9.18 11.45 11.19
CA GLY A 64 8.37 10.40 11.83
C GLY A 64 6.90 10.33 11.39
N MET A 65 6.51 11.18 10.44
CA MET A 65 5.19 11.19 9.81
C MET A 65 5.30 11.20 8.27
N ASP A 66 6.26 10.45 7.74
CA ASP A 66 6.49 10.34 6.30
C ASP A 66 5.21 9.93 5.57
N TYR A 67 5.07 10.45 4.35
CA TYR A 67 3.94 10.15 3.50
C TYR A 67 4.24 8.97 2.59
N TYR A 68 3.20 8.21 2.27
CA TYR A 68 3.30 7.04 1.40
C TYR A 68 2.47 7.24 0.14
N SER A 69 3.06 6.92 -1.01
CA SER A 69 2.37 6.91 -2.29
C SER A 69 2.66 5.62 -3.04
N VAL A 70 1.70 5.16 -3.84
CA VAL A 70 1.96 4.04 -4.76
C VAL A 70 2.96 4.48 -5.84
N SER A 71 3.98 3.66 -6.09
CA SER A 71 4.94 3.93 -7.16
C SER A 71 4.35 3.56 -8.53
N GLU A 72 5.04 3.94 -9.61
CA GLU A 72 4.63 3.51 -10.95
C GLU A 72 4.61 1.97 -11.08
N SER A 73 5.58 1.28 -10.46
CA SER A 73 5.64 -0.18 -10.48
C SER A 73 4.49 -0.80 -9.67
N GLY A 74 4.11 -0.18 -8.55
CA GLY A 74 2.94 -0.56 -7.75
C GLY A 74 1.63 -0.46 -8.53
N ILE A 75 1.46 0.60 -9.33
CA ILE A 75 0.30 0.76 -10.22
C ILE A 75 0.26 -0.37 -11.27
N LYS A 76 1.39 -0.64 -11.93
CA LYS A 76 1.49 -1.72 -12.93
C LYS A 76 1.20 -3.09 -12.32
N TYR A 77 1.69 -3.33 -11.11
CA TYR A 77 1.43 -4.56 -10.36
C TYR A 77 -0.06 -4.76 -10.08
N LEU A 78 -0.75 -3.74 -9.58
CA LEU A 78 -2.20 -3.79 -9.34
C LEU A 78 -3.00 -4.02 -10.63
N ALA A 79 -2.59 -3.41 -11.75
CA ALA A 79 -3.23 -3.61 -13.04
C ALA A 79 -3.09 -5.06 -13.54
N ALA A 80 -1.90 -5.65 -13.41
CA ALA A 80 -1.64 -7.04 -13.78
C ALA A 80 -2.49 -8.02 -12.95
N LEU A 81 -2.61 -7.79 -11.64
CA LEU A 81 -3.48 -8.59 -10.78
C LEU A 81 -4.96 -8.50 -11.18
N HIS A 82 -5.44 -7.32 -11.56
CA HIS A 82 -6.81 -7.16 -12.05
C HIS A 82 -7.03 -8.00 -13.32
N GLN A 83 -6.09 -7.95 -14.27
CA GLN A 83 -6.18 -8.70 -15.52
C GLN A 83 -6.16 -10.22 -15.30
N GLN A 84 -5.34 -10.72 -14.37
CA GLN A 84 -5.29 -12.14 -14.01
C GLN A 84 -6.63 -12.62 -13.41
N ASN A 85 -7.25 -11.81 -12.55
CA ASN A 85 -8.54 -12.16 -11.93
C ASN A 85 -9.73 -12.02 -12.91
N ALA A 86 -9.57 -11.26 -14.00
CA ALA A 86 -10.60 -11.04 -15.01
C ALA A 86 -10.51 -12.01 -16.20
N ALA A 87 -9.40 -12.73 -16.35
CA ALA A 87 -9.28 -13.78 -17.37
C ALA A 87 -10.15 -14.99 -16.95
N PRO A 88 -11.09 -15.45 -17.78
CA PRO A 88 -11.75 -16.72 -17.52
C PRO A 88 -10.68 -17.82 -17.57
N ASN A 89 -10.62 -18.63 -16.51
CA ASN A 89 -9.79 -19.84 -16.51
C ASN A 89 -10.22 -20.69 -17.73
N ASN A 90 -9.34 -20.80 -18.73
CA ASN A 90 -9.50 -21.71 -19.86
C ASN A 90 -9.37 -23.17 -19.39
#